data_AF-A0A9W8LTB0-F1
#
_entry.id   AF-A0A9W8LTB0-F1
#
_cell.length_a   1.000
_cell.length_b   1.000
_cell.length_c   1.000
_cell.angle_alpha   90.00
_cell.angle_beta   90.00
_cell.angle_gamma   90.00
#
_symmetry.space_group_name_H-M   'P 1'
#
loop_
_entity.id
_entity.type
_entity.pdbx_description
1 polymer ?
#
loop_
_entity_poly.entity_id
_entity_poly.type
_entity_poly.pdbx_seq_one_letter_code
_entity_poly.pdbx_strand_id
1 'polypeptide(L)'
;MSEVLRFETFSSTVEPEFWAGLAHHKLHSAQLDTKRTTVRGEFVGGRRHTVRGNGQAGPPQKVAVPARLRVSQDTWTIAEDDAQQQQQQPGALVSVEGYLHNTNTVEEFKKYDKGELLRSAGTEVLDAIRSGRATQRPELLWPFLLLTFADLKKYRFHHWFAFPAVTADPPDTATEAPVAISKFVAREADLAQLLDEFAA
;
A
#
# COMPACT_ATOMS: atom_id res chain seq x y z
N MET A 1 -11.25 -26.80 15.45
CA MET A 1 -9.87 -26.48 15.90
C MET A 1 -9.61 -25.06 15.43
N SER A 2 -9.23 -24.15 16.33
CA SER A 2 -8.87 -22.79 15.98
C SER A 2 -7.45 -22.76 15.40
N GLU A 3 -7.27 -22.12 14.24
CA GLU A 3 -5.96 -21.98 13.60
C GLU A 3 -5.50 -20.53 13.65
N VAL A 4 -4.19 -20.29 13.80
CA VAL A 4 -3.62 -18.93 13.78
C VAL A 4 -3.85 -18.30 12.41
N LEU A 5 -4.42 -17.10 12.39
CA LEU A 5 -4.71 -16.36 11.18
C LEU A 5 -3.40 -15.93 10.49
N ARG A 6 -3.33 -16.12 9.17
CA ARG A 6 -2.17 -15.76 8.35
C ARG A 6 -2.59 -14.75 7.29
N PHE A 7 -1.74 -13.75 7.08
CA PHE A 7 -1.96 -12.69 6.11
C PHE A 7 -0.96 -12.82 4.96
N GLU A 8 -1.43 -12.54 3.74
CA GLU A 8 -0.56 -12.43 2.57
C GLU A 8 0.19 -11.10 2.60
N THR A 9 1.49 -11.12 2.27
CA THR A 9 2.29 -9.89 2.20
C THR A 9 1.88 -9.04 1.01
N PHE A 10 1.69 -7.74 1.24
CA PHE A 10 1.38 -6.83 0.16
C PHE A 10 2.62 -6.58 -0.72
N SER A 11 2.41 -6.51 -2.03
CA SER A 11 3.50 -6.32 -3.01
C SER A 11 3.52 -4.88 -3.53
N SER A 12 4.71 -4.39 -3.88
CA SER A 12 4.89 -3.06 -4.49
C SER A 12 5.50 -3.15 -5.89
N THR A 13 5.33 -2.10 -6.69
CA THR A 13 6.05 -1.83 -7.92
C THR A 13 6.32 -0.34 -8.02
N VAL A 14 7.55 0.00 -8.36
CA VAL A 14 7.95 1.38 -8.62
C VAL A 14 8.11 1.55 -10.11
N GLU A 15 7.40 2.52 -10.67
CA GLU A 15 7.47 2.79 -12.10
C GLU A 15 8.75 3.56 -12.44
N PRO A 16 9.32 3.37 -13.64
CA PRO A 16 10.51 4.10 -14.07
C PRO A 16 10.41 5.62 -13.89
N GLU A 17 9.23 6.17 -14.15
CA GLU A 17 8.91 7.59 -14.11
C GLU A 17 9.00 8.17 -12.69
N PHE A 18 8.73 7.36 -11.66
CA PHE A 18 8.93 7.76 -10.27
C PHE A 18 10.39 8.14 -10.01
N TRP A 19 11.35 7.40 -10.56
CA TRP A 19 12.78 7.67 -10.34
C TRP A 19 13.25 8.96 -10.98
N ALA A 20 12.71 9.30 -12.16
CA ALA A 20 12.94 10.59 -12.80
C ALA A 20 12.37 11.72 -11.94
N GLY A 21 11.16 11.54 -11.40
CA GLY A 21 10.54 12.46 -10.44
C GLY A 21 11.36 12.62 -9.16
N LEU A 22 11.86 11.53 -8.58
CA LEU A 22 12.74 11.53 -7.40
C LEU A 22 14.05 12.29 -7.66
N ALA A 23 14.67 12.08 -8.82
CA ALA A 23 15.88 12.78 -9.20
C ALA A 23 15.63 14.29 -9.32
N HIS A 24 14.54 14.67 -10.01
CA HIS A 24 14.14 16.07 -10.15
C HIS A 24 13.85 16.72 -8.78
N HIS A 25 13.05 16.07 -7.94
CA HIS A 25 12.74 16.54 -6.58
C HIS A 25 14.01 16.66 -5.72
N LYS A 26 14.94 15.69 -5.80
CA LYS A 26 16.21 15.73 -5.06
C LYS A 26 17.11 16.89 -5.52
N LEU A 27 17.16 17.20 -6.81
CA LEU A 27 18.01 18.29 -7.32
C LEU A 27 17.43 19.69 -7.06
N HIS A 28 16.12 19.84 -7.24
CA HIS A 28 15.50 21.17 -7.27
C HIS A 28 14.80 21.55 -5.97
N SER A 29 14.30 20.59 -5.19
CA SER A 29 13.49 20.84 -3.99
C SER A 29 14.19 20.38 -2.71
N ALA A 30 14.46 19.08 -2.56
CA ALA A 30 15.00 18.53 -1.31
C ALA A 30 16.49 18.84 -1.12
N GLN A 31 17.29 18.80 -2.18
CA GLN A 31 18.75 19.00 -2.13
C GLN A 31 19.43 18.08 -1.12
N LEU A 32 19.88 18.64 0.01
CA LEU A 32 20.50 17.91 1.12
C LEU A 32 19.51 17.54 2.23
N ASP A 33 18.25 18.01 2.16
CA ASP A 33 17.20 17.68 3.11
C ASP A 33 16.83 16.20 2.99
N THR A 34 16.82 15.52 4.14
CA THR A 34 16.48 14.11 4.29
C THR A 34 15.21 13.91 5.12
N LYS A 35 14.44 14.99 5.35
CA LYS A 35 13.13 14.93 6.00
C LYS A 35 12.18 13.99 5.26
N ARG A 36 11.23 13.47 6.04
CA ARG A 36 10.11 12.69 5.54
C ARG A 36 9.28 13.53 4.56
N THR A 37 9.07 12.99 3.36
CA THR A 37 8.17 13.58 2.36
C THR A 37 6.96 12.68 2.21
N THR A 38 5.76 13.25 2.27
CA THR A 38 4.54 12.50 1.97
C THR A 38 4.46 12.25 0.46
N VAL A 39 4.01 11.07 0.07
CA VAL A 39 3.94 10.61 -1.32
C VAL A 39 2.67 9.81 -1.53
N ARG A 40 2.11 9.83 -2.75
CA ARG A 40 0.90 9.09 -3.10
C ARG A 40 1.24 7.76 -3.79
N GLY A 41 0.55 6.70 -3.41
CA GLY A 41 0.60 5.40 -4.07
C GLY A 41 -0.80 4.94 -4.43
N GLU A 42 -0.88 4.02 -5.39
CA GLU A 42 -2.17 3.54 -5.87
C GLU A 42 -2.18 2.03 -6.04
N PHE A 43 -3.29 1.38 -5.71
CA PHE A 43 -3.44 -0.04 -5.94
C PHE A 43 -4.84 -0.39 -6.41
N VAL A 44 -4.98 -1.58 -6.98
CA VAL A 44 -6.28 -2.17 -7.29
C VAL A 44 -6.42 -3.44 -6.47
N GLY A 45 -7.63 -3.70 -5.96
CA GLY A 45 -7.94 -4.93 -5.24
C GLY A 45 -7.59 -6.19 -6.05
N GLY A 46 -7.20 -7.25 -5.36
CA GLY A 46 -6.83 -8.52 -5.99
C GLY A 46 -7.98 -9.11 -6.80
N ARG A 47 -7.67 -9.66 -7.99
CA ARG A 47 -8.67 -10.18 -8.93
C ARG A 47 -8.43 -11.66 -9.20
N ARG A 48 -9.51 -12.42 -9.38
CA ARG A 48 -9.42 -13.79 -9.89
C ARG A 48 -9.76 -13.79 -11.37
N HIS A 49 -8.80 -14.16 -12.20
CA HIS A 49 -8.96 -14.29 -13.63
C HIS A 49 -9.20 -15.75 -14.01
N THR A 50 -10.13 -15.95 -14.92
CA THR A 50 -10.34 -17.25 -15.56
C THR A 50 -9.46 -17.31 -16.80
N VAL A 51 -8.38 -18.09 -16.75
CA VAL A 51 -7.43 -18.24 -17.85
C VAL A 51 -7.66 -19.58 -18.55
N ARG A 52 -7.66 -19.58 -19.88
CA ARG A 52 -7.55 -20.80 -20.69
C ARG A 52 -6.10 -20.95 -21.10
N GLY A 53 -5.49 -22.11 -20.83
CA GLY A 53 -4.12 -22.37 -21.24
C GLY A 53 -3.93 -22.25 -22.75
N ASN A 54 -2.74 -21.84 -23.18
CA ASN A 54 -2.38 -21.70 -24.60
C ASN A 54 -2.45 -23.08 -25.30
N GLY A 55 -3.61 -23.41 -25.88
CA GLY A 55 -3.77 -24.51 -26.84
C GLY A 55 -4.20 -25.87 -26.30
N GLN A 56 -4.87 -25.99 -25.16
CA GLN A 56 -5.42 -27.30 -24.72
C GLN A 56 -6.88 -27.24 -24.28
N ALA A 57 -7.65 -28.23 -24.74
CA ALA A 57 -9.04 -28.52 -24.40
C ALA A 57 -9.20 -28.97 -22.93
N GLY A 58 -8.84 -28.10 -21.99
CA GLY A 58 -9.01 -28.30 -20.55
C GLY A 58 -10.03 -27.32 -19.95
N PRO A 59 -10.59 -27.63 -18.77
CA PRO A 59 -11.48 -26.71 -18.07
C PRO A 59 -10.73 -25.41 -17.72
N PRO A 60 -11.42 -24.26 -17.76
CA PRO A 60 -10.82 -22.97 -17.42
C PRO A 60 -10.21 -22.99 -16.01
N GLN A 61 -8.96 -22.50 -15.89
CA GLN A 61 -8.28 -22.39 -14.60
C GLN A 61 -8.52 -21.02 -13.99
N LYS A 62 -8.88 -20.97 -12.70
CA LYS A 62 -8.98 -19.71 -11.95
C LYS A 62 -7.62 -19.38 -11.37
N VAL A 63 -7.05 -18.25 -11.78
CA VAL A 63 -5.77 -17.71 -11.31
C VAL A 63 -6.05 -16.47 -10.48
N ALA A 64 -5.54 -16.44 -9.24
CA ALA A 64 -5.59 -15.23 -8.40
C ALA A 64 -4.41 -14.32 -8.75
N VAL A 65 -4.70 -13.04 -8.95
CA VAL A 65 -3.71 -11.97 -9.09
C VAL A 65 -3.81 -11.12 -7.83
N PRO A 66 -2.80 -11.14 -6.95
CA PRO A 66 -2.82 -10.37 -5.72
C PRO A 66 -2.79 -8.87 -6.02
N ALA A 67 -3.29 -8.08 -5.06
CA ALA A 67 -3.18 -6.64 -5.13
C ALA A 67 -1.71 -6.20 -5.14
N ARG A 68 -1.43 -5.07 -5.78
CA ARG A 68 -0.10 -4.48 -5.81
C ARG A 68 -0.16 -2.96 -5.74
N LEU A 69 0.62 -2.39 -4.80
CA LEU A 69 0.82 -0.95 -4.72
C LEU A 69 1.79 -0.49 -5.82
N ARG A 70 1.38 0.52 -6.57
CA ARG A 70 2.19 1.20 -7.58
C ARG A 70 2.49 2.62 -7.12
N VAL A 71 3.70 3.06 -7.42
CA VAL A 71 4.15 4.43 -7.20
C VAL A 71 4.66 4.96 -8.54
N SER A 72 4.01 6.00 -9.06
CA SER A 72 4.17 6.55 -10.41
C SER A 72 4.73 7.98 -10.39
N GLN A 73 4.70 8.70 -11.50
CA GLN A 73 5.16 10.09 -11.57
C GLN A 73 4.28 11.05 -10.74
N ASP A 74 2.97 10.79 -10.64
CA ASP A 74 1.99 11.66 -9.96
C ASP A 74 2.08 11.57 -8.43
N THR A 75 3.03 10.79 -7.94
CA THR A 75 3.36 10.61 -6.53
C THR A 75 3.72 11.91 -5.80
N TRP A 76 4.24 12.90 -6.54
CA TRP A 76 4.81 14.15 -6.01
C TRP A 76 3.81 15.30 -5.93
N THR A 77 2.65 15.19 -6.58
CA THR A 77 1.61 16.22 -6.57
C THR A 77 0.71 16.02 -5.36
N ILE A 78 1.14 16.52 -4.20
CA ILE A 78 0.21 16.80 -3.09
C ILE A 78 -0.33 18.20 -3.35
N ALA A 79 -1.22 18.35 -4.33
CA ALA A 79 -2.01 19.56 -4.41
C ALA A 79 -3.02 19.51 -3.24
N GLU A 80 -2.87 20.40 -2.27
CA GLU A 80 -3.80 20.57 -1.14
C GLU A 80 -5.25 20.88 -1.64
N ASP A 81 -5.38 21.38 -2.87
CA ASP A 81 -6.64 21.77 -3.51
C ASP A 81 -7.32 20.66 -4.34
N ASP A 82 -6.63 19.56 -4.68
CA ASP A 82 -7.23 18.43 -5.43
C ASP A 82 -7.86 17.37 -4.53
N ALA A 83 -8.03 17.69 -3.25
CA ALA A 83 -8.85 16.94 -2.29
C ALA A 83 -10.36 17.00 -2.60
N GLN A 84 -10.74 17.32 -3.85
CA GLN A 84 -12.08 17.02 -4.34
C GLN A 84 -12.21 15.50 -4.43
N GLN A 85 -12.69 14.93 -3.33
CA GLN A 85 -13.36 13.63 -3.17
C GLN A 85 -13.61 12.92 -4.50
N GLN A 86 -12.58 12.28 -5.05
CA GLN A 86 -12.80 11.23 -6.04
C GLN A 86 -13.41 10.07 -5.24
N GLN A 87 -14.74 10.04 -5.23
CA GLN A 87 -15.54 8.98 -4.66
C GLN A 87 -14.96 7.65 -5.18
N GLN A 88 -14.27 6.93 -4.29
CA GLN A 88 -13.64 5.67 -4.62
C GLN A 88 -14.75 4.68 -4.96
N GLN A 89 -14.99 4.46 -6.25
CA GLN A 89 -15.97 3.46 -6.69
C GLN A 89 -15.41 2.06 -6.40
N PRO A 90 -16.23 1.10 -5.96
CA PRO A 90 -15.78 -0.29 -5.87
C PRO A 90 -15.22 -0.79 -7.20
N GLY A 91 -14.03 -1.41 -7.18
CA GLY A 91 -13.31 -1.80 -8.41
C GLY A 91 -12.40 -0.72 -9.00
N ALA A 92 -12.44 0.50 -8.45
CA ALA A 92 -11.58 1.62 -8.81
C ALA A 92 -10.17 1.52 -8.18
N LEU A 93 -9.31 2.36 -8.73
CA LEU A 93 -7.98 2.69 -8.24
C LEU A 93 -8.09 3.26 -6.81
N VAL A 94 -7.52 2.56 -5.83
CA VAL A 94 -7.47 3.02 -4.44
C VAL A 94 -6.20 3.82 -4.25
N SER A 95 -6.35 5.04 -3.77
CA SER A 95 -5.25 5.91 -3.41
C SER A 95 -4.87 5.76 -1.96
N VAL A 96 -3.58 5.69 -1.68
CA VAL A 96 -3.02 5.64 -0.33
C VAL A 96 -1.89 6.64 -0.17
N GLU A 97 -1.79 7.21 1.02
CA GLU A 97 -0.66 8.04 1.39
C GLU A 97 0.49 7.16 1.90
N GLY A 98 1.72 7.59 1.63
CA GLY A 98 2.92 6.96 2.14
C GLY A 98 4.00 7.96 2.48
N TYR A 99 5.07 7.47 3.07
CA TYR A 99 6.17 8.27 3.56
C TYR A 99 7.48 7.88 2.88
N LEU A 100 8.05 8.84 2.17
CA LEU A 100 9.34 8.74 1.51
C LEU A 100 10.45 9.29 2.40
N HIS A 101 11.49 8.48 2.59
CA HIS A 101 12.74 8.86 3.23
C HIS A 101 13.87 8.67 2.22
N ASN A 102 14.50 9.75 1.76
CA ASN A 102 15.61 9.66 0.83
C ASN A 102 16.91 10.05 1.52
N THR A 103 17.88 9.13 1.56
CA THR A 103 19.20 9.42 2.14
C THR A 103 20.13 10.08 1.12
N ASN A 104 21.15 10.75 1.61
CA ASN A 104 22.14 11.42 0.77
C ASN A 104 23.26 10.46 0.35
N THR A 105 23.60 9.49 1.21
CA THR A 105 24.67 8.52 0.96
C THR A 105 24.15 7.07 1.01
N VAL A 106 24.90 6.16 0.38
CA VAL A 106 24.59 4.72 0.43
C VAL A 106 24.89 4.14 1.81
N GLU A 107 25.84 4.72 2.52
CA GLU A 107 26.21 4.36 3.89
C GLU A 107 25.05 4.65 4.85
N GLU A 108 24.43 5.82 4.74
CA GLU A 108 23.21 6.18 5.47
C GLU A 108 22.07 5.21 5.16
N PHE A 109 21.82 4.91 3.87
CA PHE A 109 20.78 3.97 3.47
C PHE A 109 20.97 2.58 4.10
N LYS A 110 22.20 2.08 4.11
CA LYS A 110 22.54 0.76 4.67
C LYS A 110 22.41 0.72 6.19
N LYS A 111 22.76 1.82 6.87
CA LYS A 111 22.72 1.95 8.34
C LYS A 111 21.38 2.43 8.88
N TYR A 112 20.45 2.81 7.99
CA TYR A 112 19.14 3.32 8.38
C TYR A 112 18.41 2.29 9.26
N ASP A 113 17.88 2.74 10.41
CA ASP A 113 17.10 1.86 11.29
C ASP A 113 15.70 1.64 10.72
N LYS A 114 15.61 0.62 9.86
CA LYS A 114 14.37 0.17 9.23
C LYS A 114 13.34 -0.33 10.24
N GLY A 115 13.81 -0.86 11.37
CA GLY A 115 12.94 -1.36 12.43
C GLY A 115 12.25 -0.20 13.15
N GLU A 116 13.01 0.85 13.48
CA GLU A 116 12.45 2.06 14.09
C GLU A 116 11.53 2.80 13.13
N LEU A 117 11.90 2.91 11.85
CA LEU A 117 11.04 3.50 10.84
C LEU A 117 9.68 2.77 10.75
N LEU A 118 9.68 1.44 10.79
CA LEU A 118 8.46 0.63 10.78
C LEU A 118 7.64 0.79 12.07
N ARG A 119 8.29 0.79 13.23
CA ARG A 119 7.64 0.98 14.54
C ARG A 119 7.01 2.37 14.68
N SER A 120 7.70 3.42 14.22
CA SER A 120 7.17 4.78 14.24
C SER A 120 5.88 4.87 13.41
N ALA A 121 5.90 4.34 12.18
CA ALA A 121 4.71 4.35 11.33
C ALA A 121 3.58 3.46 11.91
N GLY A 122 3.91 2.30 12.47
CA GLY A 122 2.93 1.46 13.18
C GLY A 122 2.30 2.15 14.40
N THR A 123 3.07 3.00 15.09
CA THR A 123 2.57 3.81 16.22
C THR A 123 1.58 4.86 15.73
N GLU A 124 1.88 5.55 14.61
CA GLU A 124 0.93 6.51 14.00
C GLU A 124 -0.40 5.84 13.61
N VAL A 125 -0.34 4.62 13.04
CA VAL A 125 -1.53 3.82 12.72
C VAL A 125 -2.31 3.47 14.00
N LEU A 126 -1.61 3.00 15.04
CA LEU A 126 -2.25 2.63 16.30
C LEU A 126 -2.89 3.84 17.01
N ASP A 127 -2.26 5.01 16.94
CA ASP A 127 -2.81 6.26 17.46
C ASP A 127 -4.04 6.72 16.67
N ALA A 128 -4.04 6.55 15.34
CA ALA A 128 -5.22 6.80 14.52
C ALA A 128 -6.40 5.88 14.88
N ILE A 129 -6.13 4.60 15.17
CA ILE A 129 -7.12 3.64 15.66
C ILE A 129 -7.65 4.09 17.03
N ARG A 130 -6.77 4.31 18.01
CA ARG A 130 -7.16 4.64 19.40
C ARG A 130 -7.91 5.96 19.52
N SER A 131 -7.57 6.94 18.69
CA SER A 131 -8.26 8.24 18.66
C SER A 131 -9.61 8.22 17.91
N GLY A 132 -9.97 7.11 17.26
CA GLY A 132 -11.18 7.01 16.43
C GLY A 132 -11.08 7.71 15.08
N ARG A 133 -9.94 8.36 14.76
CA ARG A 133 -9.73 9.01 13.45
C ARG A 133 -9.76 8.00 12.31
N ALA A 134 -9.25 6.80 12.53
CA ALA A 134 -9.26 5.74 11.52
C ALA A 134 -10.69 5.29 11.13
N THR A 135 -11.69 5.48 11.99
CA THR A 135 -13.10 5.18 11.65
C THR A 135 -13.67 6.23 10.68
N GLN A 136 -13.24 7.48 10.80
CA GLN A 136 -13.66 8.58 9.91
C GLN A 136 -12.83 8.64 8.64
N ARG A 137 -11.55 8.23 8.73
CA ARG A 137 -10.55 8.23 7.66
C ARG A 137 -9.84 6.87 7.60
N PRO A 138 -10.49 5.84 7.01
CA PRO A 138 -9.93 4.48 6.94
C PRO A 138 -8.58 4.42 6.24
N GLU A 139 -8.26 5.40 5.39
CA GLU A 139 -7.00 5.46 4.67
C GLU A 139 -5.76 5.60 5.57
N LEU A 140 -5.96 6.00 6.84
CA LEU A 140 -4.90 6.06 7.85
C LEU A 140 -4.40 4.67 8.28
N LEU A 141 -5.12 3.60 7.94
CA LEU A 141 -4.79 2.23 8.36
C LEU A 141 -3.71 1.58 7.49
N TRP A 142 -3.50 2.07 6.27
CA TRP A 142 -2.64 1.42 5.28
C TRP A 142 -1.56 2.33 4.70
N PRO A 143 -0.79 3.09 5.52
CA PRO A 143 0.33 3.83 4.98
C PRO A 143 1.35 2.88 4.38
N PHE A 144 2.15 3.37 3.44
CA PHE A 144 3.35 2.66 3.00
C PHE A 144 4.61 3.48 3.29
N LEU A 145 5.74 2.79 3.41
CA LEU A 145 7.04 3.39 3.61
C LEU A 145 7.91 3.13 2.40
N LEU A 146 8.62 4.15 1.97
CA LEU A 146 9.61 4.06 0.91
C LEU A 146 10.92 4.70 1.39
N LEU A 147 11.92 3.88 1.68
CA LEU A 147 13.27 4.33 1.96
C LEU A 147 14.07 4.26 0.66
N THR A 148 14.74 5.34 0.25
CA THR A 148 15.51 5.41 -0.99
C THR A 148 16.90 5.99 -0.79
N PHE A 149 17.79 5.63 -1.72
CA PHE A 149 19.03 6.34 -1.98
C PHE A 149 19.19 6.49 -3.50
N ALA A 150 19.14 7.74 -3.97
CA ALA A 150 19.37 8.09 -5.36
C ALA A 150 20.84 8.48 -5.60
N ASP A 151 21.61 7.61 -6.27
CA ASP A 151 22.93 7.91 -6.84
C ASP A 151 22.75 8.59 -8.19
N LEU A 152 22.60 9.91 -8.17
CA LEU A 152 22.38 10.72 -9.37
C LEU A 152 23.62 10.79 -10.27
N LYS A 153 24.81 10.43 -9.77
CA LYS A 153 26.04 10.38 -10.58
C LYS A 153 26.04 9.18 -11.51
N LYS A 154 25.55 8.03 -11.03
CA LYS A 154 25.46 6.77 -11.80
C LYS A 154 24.05 6.48 -12.32
N TYR A 155 23.08 7.33 -11.99
CA TYR A 155 21.66 7.13 -12.23
C TYR A 155 21.16 5.78 -11.70
N ARG A 156 21.54 5.44 -10.46
CA ARG A 156 21.16 4.20 -9.78
C ARG A 156 20.32 4.52 -8.55
N PHE A 157 19.23 3.78 -8.38
CA PHE A 157 18.29 3.99 -7.29
C PHE A 157 18.22 2.72 -6.45
N HIS A 158 18.56 2.87 -5.17
CA HIS A 158 18.39 1.84 -4.17
C HIS A 158 17.14 2.14 -3.38
N HIS A 159 16.30 1.13 -3.12
CA HIS A 159 15.07 1.34 -2.38
C HIS A 159 14.71 0.16 -1.49
N TRP A 160 13.86 0.44 -0.51
CA TRP A 160 13.22 -0.53 0.36
C TRP A 160 11.78 -0.08 0.63
N PHE A 161 10.83 -0.95 0.29
CA PHE A 161 9.42 -0.76 0.60
C PHE A 161 9.07 -1.46 1.91
N ALA A 162 8.16 -0.86 2.67
CA ALA A 162 7.51 -1.53 3.78
C ALA A 162 6.04 -1.12 3.90
N PHE A 163 5.26 -2.03 4.48
CA PHE A 163 3.85 -1.84 4.79
C PHE A 163 3.69 -2.06 6.30
N PRO A 164 3.62 -0.98 7.11
CA PRO A 164 3.38 -1.09 8.54
C PRO A 164 2.08 -1.85 8.81
N ALA A 165 2.16 -2.88 9.64
CA ALA A 165 1.00 -3.65 10.08
C ALA A 165 1.06 -3.81 11.59
N VAL A 166 -0.03 -3.41 12.26
CA VAL A 166 -0.21 -3.65 13.69
C VAL A 166 -0.78 -5.05 13.86
N THR A 167 -0.14 -5.86 14.70
CA THR A 167 -0.55 -7.24 14.98
C THR A 167 -0.96 -7.42 16.43
N ALA A 168 -1.92 -8.29 16.70
CA ALA A 168 -2.27 -8.69 18.05
C ALA A 168 -1.16 -9.55 18.70
N ASP A 169 -1.02 -9.42 20.02
CA ASP A 169 -0.22 -10.31 20.87
C ASP A 169 -1.09 -10.75 22.06
N PRO A 170 -1.53 -12.03 22.13
CA PRO A 170 -1.21 -13.12 21.21
C PRO A 170 -1.86 -12.96 19.82
N PRO A 171 -1.35 -13.65 18.77
CA PRO A 171 -1.93 -13.58 17.42
C PRO A 171 -3.38 -14.05 17.35
N ASP A 172 -4.16 -13.42 16.48
CA ASP A 172 -5.55 -13.78 16.24
C ASP A 172 -5.71 -15.20 15.67
N THR A 173 -6.78 -15.88 16.06
CA THR A 173 -7.12 -17.23 15.58
C THR A 173 -8.44 -17.24 14.83
N ALA A 174 -8.47 -17.89 13.67
CA ALA A 174 -9.70 -18.16 12.94
C ALA A 174 -10.51 -19.25 13.65
N THR A 175 -11.78 -18.94 13.95
CA THR A 175 -12.74 -19.87 14.56
C THR A 175 -13.48 -20.70 13.50
N GLU A 176 -13.58 -20.17 12.28
CA GLU A 176 -14.31 -20.76 11.16
C GLU A 176 -13.46 -20.76 9.89
N ALA A 177 -13.82 -21.63 8.94
CA ALA A 177 -13.12 -21.67 7.65
C ALA A 177 -13.41 -20.39 6.86
N PRO A 178 -12.38 -19.71 6.30
CA PRO A 178 -12.57 -18.51 5.50
C PRO A 178 -13.53 -18.75 4.35
N VAL A 179 -14.59 -17.96 4.29
CA VAL A 179 -15.57 -18.02 3.20
C VAL A 179 -15.15 -17.03 2.11
N ALA A 180 -15.16 -17.49 0.86
CA ALA A 180 -14.81 -16.62 -0.26
C ALA A 180 -15.76 -15.41 -0.33
N ILE A 181 -15.22 -14.21 -0.46
CA ILE A 181 -16.00 -12.96 -0.53
C ILE A 181 -17.04 -12.98 -1.65
N SER A 182 -16.80 -13.74 -2.72
CA SER A 182 -17.74 -13.96 -3.83
C SER A 182 -19.06 -14.64 -3.40
N LYS A 183 -19.12 -15.24 -2.21
CA LYS A 183 -20.37 -15.75 -1.65
C LYS A 183 -21.24 -14.65 -1.03
N PHE A 184 -20.63 -13.53 -0.65
CA PHE A 184 -21.30 -12.40 -0.02
C PHE A 184 -21.53 -11.24 -1.01
N VAL A 185 -20.63 -11.09 -1.98
CA VAL A 185 -20.69 -10.03 -3.00
C VAL A 185 -20.84 -10.69 -4.36
N ALA A 186 -22.07 -10.83 -4.85
CA ALA A 186 -22.36 -11.35 -6.18
C ALA A 186 -22.41 -10.20 -7.22
N ARG A 187 -22.76 -8.99 -6.80
CA ARG A 187 -22.80 -7.74 -7.58
C ARG A 187 -22.22 -6.59 -6.76
N GLU A 188 -21.74 -5.53 -7.41
CA GLU A 188 -21.18 -4.33 -6.74
C GLU A 188 -22.15 -3.68 -5.74
N ALA A 189 -23.46 -3.73 -6.01
CA ALA A 189 -24.48 -3.22 -5.08
C ALA A 189 -24.52 -3.98 -3.74
N ASP A 190 -24.15 -5.27 -3.75
CA ASP A 190 -24.14 -6.10 -2.55
C ASP A 190 -22.96 -5.75 -1.63
N LEU A 191 -21.88 -5.16 -2.17
CA LEU A 191 -20.75 -4.68 -1.37
C LEU A 191 -21.08 -3.39 -0.59
N ALA A 192 -21.83 -2.46 -1.20
CA ALA A 192 -22.27 -1.25 -0.52
C ALA A 192 -23.18 -1.59 0.68
N GLN A 193 -24.10 -2.53 0.49
CA GLN A 193 -25.00 -2.98 1.54
C GLN A 193 -24.25 -3.70 2.68
N LEU A 194 -23.22 -4.48 2.36
CA LEU A 194 -22.38 -5.15 3.35
C LEU A 194 -21.53 -4.16 4.14
N LEU A 195 -21.02 -3.10 3.50
CA LEU A 195 -20.30 -2.02 4.20
C LEU A 195 -21.22 -1.21 5.13
N ASP A 196 -22.47 -0.98 4.73
CA ASP A 196 -23.48 -0.34 5.59
C ASP A 196 -23.82 -1.20 6.82
N GLU A 197 -23.90 -2.52 6.67
CA GLU A 197 -24.11 -3.46 7.79
C GLU A 197 -22.95 -3.49 8.78
N PHE A 198 -21.70 -3.30 8.33
CA PHE A 198 -20.53 -3.20 9.22
C PHE A 198 -20.37 -1.83 9.87
N ALA A 199 -21.05 -0.79 9.35
CA ALA A 199 -21.01 0.57 9.89
C ALA A 199 -22.11 0.86 10.93
N ALA A 200 -23.06 -0.05 11.12
CA ALA A 200 -24.16 0.02 12.10
C ALA A 200 -23.81 -0.67 13.43
#